data_AF-A0A349K5P9-F1
#
_entry.id   AF-A0A349K5P9-F1
#
_cell.length_a   1.000
_cell.length_b   1.000
_cell.length_c   1.000
_cell.angle_alpha   90.00
_cell.angle_beta   90.00
_cell.angle_gamma   90.00
#
_symmetry.space_group_name_H-M   'P 1'
#
loop_
_entity.id
_entity.type
_entity.pdbx_description
1 polymer ?
#
loop_
_entity_poly.entity_id
_entity_poly.type
_entity_poly.pdbx_seq_one_letter_code
_entity_poly.pdbx_strand_id
1 'polypeptide(L)'
;SLGSSSVVMNGAVLHYMKTSDTILAVGTSLTKHGMVTTIPDGKKIIHITNDPIDIGNYYQPDDALQGDAKLVIRQLIEACSDLLSTRDRPESPANQIREIKSAWSKSWEKKLTSKESP
;
A
#
# COMPACT_ATOMS: atom_id res chain seq x y z
N SER A 1 -8.61 -6.76 0.98
CA SER A 1 -8.04 -5.52 0.40
C SER A 1 -7.90 -4.45 1.47
N LEU A 2 -6.81 -3.67 1.46
CA LEU A 2 -6.60 -2.54 2.36
C LEU A 2 -7.60 -1.41 2.09
N GLY A 3 -7.86 -1.09 0.82
CA GLY A 3 -8.68 0.03 0.38
C GLY A 3 -7.87 0.96 -0.54
N SER A 4 -8.29 2.21 -0.65
CA SER A 4 -7.61 3.26 -1.41
C SER A 4 -7.23 4.44 -0.51
N SER A 5 -6.25 5.22 -0.97
CA SER A 5 -5.81 6.46 -0.34
C SER A 5 -5.86 7.60 -1.35
N SER A 6 -6.46 8.71 -0.98
CA SER A 6 -6.38 9.99 -1.69
C SER A 6 -6.60 11.12 -0.67
N VAL A 7 -7.44 12.11 -1.00
CA VAL A 7 -7.97 13.08 -0.03
C VAL A 7 -8.82 12.37 1.04
N VAL A 8 -9.34 11.18 0.73
CA VAL A 8 -10.05 10.31 1.67
C VAL A 8 -9.34 8.97 1.80
N MET A 9 -9.41 8.37 2.99
CA MET A 9 -8.82 7.06 3.25
C MET A 9 -9.64 6.31 4.29
N ASN A 10 -9.64 4.97 4.21
CA ASN A 10 -10.23 4.13 5.23
C ASN A 10 -9.19 3.72 6.28
N GLY A 11 -9.67 3.26 7.45
CA GLY A 11 -8.80 2.95 8.60
C GLY A 11 -7.69 1.94 8.32
N ALA A 12 -7.91 0.97 7.43
CA ALA A 12 -6.88 -0.02 7.12
C ALA A 12 -5.71 0.59 6.32
N VAL A 13 -5.99 1.40 5.29
CA VAL A 13 -4.92 2.09 4.55
C VAL A 13 -4.19 3.08 5.45
N LEU A 14 -4.92 3.86 6.26
CA LEU A 14 -4.34 4.77 7.25
C LEU A 14 -3.39 4.05 8.22
N HIS A 15 -3.79 2.88 8.72
CA HIS A 15 -2.97 2.08 9.62
C HIS A 15 -1.67 1.64 8.95
N TYR A 16 -1.75 0.93 7.81
CA TYR A 16 -0.55 0.40 7.16
C TYR A 16 0.34 1.48 6.55
N MET A 17 -0.22 2.59 6.06
CA MET A 17 0.60 3.74 5.65
C MET A 17 1.40 4.32 6.81
N LYS A 18 0.93 4.21 8.05
CA LYS A 18 1.70 4.64 9.23
C LYS A 18 2.69 3.57 9.67
N THR A 19 2.28 2.32 9.74
CA THR A 19 3.03 1.25 10.43
C THR A 19 3.96 0.44 9.54
N SER A 20 3.76 0.42 8.22
CA SER A 20 4.66 -0.34 7.33
C SER A 20 6.05 0.29 7.30
N ASP A 21 7.08 -0.53 7.16
CA ASP A 21 8.45 -0.08 6.93
C ASP A 21 8.79 -0.04 5.43
N THR A 22 8.03 -0.75 4.60
CA THR A 22 8.30 -0.95 3.17
C THR A 22 7.05 -0.68 2.33
N ILE A 23 7.25 -0.07 1.16
CA ILE A 23 6.23 0.15 0.13
C ILE A 23 6.70 -0.50 -1.16
N LEU A 24 5.94 -1.47 -1.66
CA LEU A 24 6.07 -1.98 -3.02
C LEU A 24 5.14 -1.19 -3.93
N ALA A 25 5.69 -0.21 -4.63
CA ALA A 25 4.98 0.65 -5.57
C ALA A 25 4.99 0.02 -6.97
N VAL A 26 3.82 -0.32 -7.52
CA VAL A 26 3.72 -1.01 -8.82
C VAL A 26 2.82 -0.25 -9.77
N GLY A 27 3.33 0.04 -10.98
CA GLY A 27 2.55 0.68 -12.04
C GLY A 27 2.03 2.08 -11.65
N THR A 28 2.84 2.81 -10.87
CA THR A 28 2.51 4.15 -10.38
C THR A 28 3.70 5.07 -10.60
N SER A 29 3.43 6.33 -10.92
CA SER A 29 4.45 7.38 -11.05
C SER A 29 4.97 7.91 -9.71
N LEU A 30 4.32 7.50 -8.60
CA LEU A 30 4.55 8.06 -7.27
C LEU A 30 4.45 9.60 -7.22
N THR A 31 3.60 10.19 -8.07
CA THR A 31 3.44 11.64 -8.15
C THR A 31 3.03 12.23 -6.79
N LYS A 32 3.79 13.23 -6.33
CA LYS A 32 3.50 13.98 -5.10
C LYS A 32 2.70 15.23 -5.46
N HIS A 33 1.42 15.24 -5.11
CA HIS A 33 0.53 16.39 -5.34
C HIS A 33 -0.56 16.50 -4.27
N GLY A 34 -1.21 17.65 -4.16
CA GLY A 34 -2.14 17.97 -3.06
C GLY A 34 -3.39 17.09 -2.95
N MET A 35 -3.72 16.27 -3.95
CA MET A 35 -4.87 15.36 -3.89
C MET A 35 -4.48 13.88 -3.67
N VAL A 36 -3.19 13.57 -3.51
CA VAL A 36 -2.67 12.21 -3.23
C VAL A 36 -2.17 12.16 -1.80
N THR A 37 -2.39 11.01 -1.14
CA THR A 37 -1.76 10.74 0.15
C THR A 37 -0.26 10.55 -0.06
N THR A 38 0.55 11.40 0.58
CA THR A 38 2.01 11.27 0.51
C THR A 38 2.48 10.05 1.30
N ILE A 39 3.54 9.40 0.81
CA ILE A 39 4.21 8.33 1.56
C ILE A 39 4.99 9.00 2.70
N PRO A 40 4.78 8.62 3.97
CA PRO A 40 5.57 9.14 5.08
C PRO A 40 7.05 8.77 4.95
N ASP A 41 7.92 9.65 5.45
CA ASP A 41 9.37 9.46 5.42
C ASP A 41 9.82 8.22 6.21
N GLY A 42 11.04 7.75 5.91
CA GLY A 42 11.68 6.63 6.63
C GLY A 42 11.25 5.24 6.18
N LYS A 43 10.40 5.15 5.15
CA LYS A 43 10.00 3.86 4.55
C LYS A 43 10.91 3.51 3.38
N LYS A 44 11.23 2.22 3.26
CA LYS A 44 11.86 1.65 2.07
C LYS A 44 10.86 1.63 0.92
N ILE A 45 11.28 2.06 -0.26
CA ILE A 45 10.45 2.10 -1.46
C ILE A 45 11.08 1.21 -2.53
N ILE A 46 10.34 0.16 -2.90
CA ILE A 46 10.63 -0.65 -4.08
C ILE A 46 9.68 -0.19 -5.19
N HIS A 47 10.21 0.29 -6.30
CA HIS A 47 9.41 0.92 -7.35
C HIS A 47 9.49 0.13 -8.66
N ILE A 48 8.34 -0.37 -9.11
CA ILE A 48 8.15 -1.07 -10.37
C ILE A 48 7.36 -0.17 -11.32
N THR A 49 7.98 0.22 -12.43
CA THR A 49 7.34 1.03 -13.47
C THR A 49 7.89 0.68 -14.85
N ASN A 50 7.06 0.80 -15.88
CA ASN A 50 7.48 0.64 -17.27
C ASN A 50 8.06 1.94 -17.83
N ASP A 51 7.77 3.09 -17.23
CA ASP A 51 8.27 4.39 -17.66
C ASP A 51 9.45 4.84 -16.77
N PRO A 52 10.68 4.92 -17.31
CA PRO A 52 11.85 5.32 -16.52
C PRO A 52 11.77 6.78 -16.01
N ILE A 53 10.92 7.63 -16.58
CA ILE A 53 10.77 9.02 -16.10
C ILE A 53 10.17 9.10 -14.69
N ASP A 54 9.46 8.06 -14.26
CA ASP A 54 8.83 8.00 -12.95
C ASP A 54 9.83 7.71 -11.83
N ILE A 55 10.96 7.05 -12.15
CA ILE A 55 11.95 6.60 -11.17
C ILE A 55 12.72 7.81 -10.64
N GLY A 56 12.68 8.01 -9.31
CA GLY A 56 13.43 9.10 -8.66
C GLY A 56 12.81 10.50 -8.83
N ASN A 57 11.65 10.62 -9.48
CA ASN A 57 11.06 11.93 -9.78
C ASN A 57 10.53 12.65 -8.53
N TYR A 58 9.83 11.93 -7.65
CA TYR A 58 9.23 12.48 -6.42
C TYR A 58 9.68 11.80 -5.14
N TYR A 59 10.00 10.52 -5.23
CA TYR A 59 10.55 9.72 -4.15
C TYR A 59 11.79 9.02 -4.71
N GLN A 60 12.82 8.90 -3.88
CA GLN A 60 14.00 8.13 -4.20
C GLN A 60 13.74 6.67 -3.80
N PRO A 61 13.52 5.74 -4.75
CA PRO A 61 13.39 4.34 -4.41
C PRO A 61 14.73 3.77 -3.93
N ASP A 62 14.67 2.85 -2.98
CA ASP A 62 15.80 2.01 -2.57
C ASP A 62 16.15 1.02 -3.68
N ASP A 63 15.11 0.42 -4.29
CA ASP A 63 15.22 -0.52 -5.39
C ASP A 63 14.25 -0.10 -6.51
N ALA A 64 14.75 0.00 -7.74
CA ALA A 64 13.93 0.32 -8.91
C ALA A 64 13.97 -0.83 -9.93
N LEU A 65 12.81 -1.31 -10.33
CA LEU A 65 12.63 -2.39 -11.31
C LEU A 65 11.91 -1.84 -12.53
N GLN A 66 12.65 -1.58 -13.60
CA GLN A 66 12.09 -1.12 -14.86
C GLN A 66 11.50 -2.29 -15.64
N GLY A 67 10.19 -2.26 -15.91
CA GLY A 67 9.53 -3.29 -16.70
C GLY A 67 8.01 -3.26 -16.63
N ASP A 68 7.38 -4.13 -17.43
CA ASP A 68 5.94 -4.34 -17.35
C ASP A 68 5.56 -4.92 -15.98
N ALA A 69 4.56 -4.32 -15.32
CA ALA A 69 4.15 -4.68 -13.98
C ALA A 69 3.75 -6.16 -13.85
N LYS A 70 3.08 -6.72 -14.86
CA LYS A 70 2.63 -8.12 -14.82
C LYS A 70 3.82 -9.07 -14.94
N LEU A 71 4.79 -8.76 -15.79
CA LEU A 71 6.00 -9.58 -15.94
C LEU A 71 6.88 -9.52 -14.69
N VAL A 72 7.12 -8.32 -14.14
CA VAL A 72 7.95 -8.17 -12.94
C VAL A 72 7.28 -8.82 -11.72
N ILE A 73 5.97 -8.66 -11.52
CA ILE A 73 5.25 -9.33 -10.42
C ILE A 73 5.36 -10.85 -10.54
N ARG A 74 5.29 -11.42 -11.74
CA ARG A 74 5.44 -12.88 -11.93
C ARG A 74 6.82 -13.37 -11.49
N GLN A 75 7.87 -12.65 -11.89
CA GLN A 75 9.25 -12.95 -11.47
C GLN A 75 9.42 -12.83 -9.95
N LEU A 76 8.81 -11.82 -9.33
CA LEU A 76 8.82 -11.67 -7.86
C LEU A 76 8.09 -12.82 -7.16
N ILE A 77 6.97 -13.29 -7.71
CA ILE A 77 6.24 -14.45 -7.16
C ILE A 77 7.11 -15.71 -7.24
N GLU A 78 7.78 -15.95 -8.37
CA GLU A 78 8.71 -17.07 -8.55
C GLU A 78 9.86 -17.00 -7.54
N ALA A 79 10.54 -15.86 -7.45
CA ALA A 79 11.63 -15.64 -6.51
C ALA A 79 11.19 -15.81 -5.04
N CYS A 80 9.99 -15.34 -4.68
CA CYS A 80 9.44 -15.53 -3.34
C CYS A 80 9.08 -16.99 -3.07
N SER A 81 8.55 -17.72 -4.07
CA SER A 81 8.28 -19.16 -3.95
C SER A 81 9.56 -19.94 -3.69
N ASP A 82 10.62 -19.63 -4.42
CA ASP A 82 11.93 -20.26 -4.24
C ASP A 82 12.53 -19.91 -2.87
N LEU A 83 12.46 -18.64 -2.45
CA LEU A 83 12.95 -18.21 -1.13
C LEU A 83 12.20 -18.88 0.02
N LEU A 84 10.88 -19.02 -0.10
CA LEU A 84 10.02 -19.63 0.91
C LEU A 84 10.05 -21.16 0.86
N SER A 85 10.66 -21.79 -0.14
CA SER A 85 10.81 -23.26 -0.18
C SER A 85 11.64 -23.81 1.00
N THR A 86 12.46 -22.96 1.60
CA THR A 86 13.36 -23.30 2.72
C THR A 86 13.01 -22.58 4.02
N ARG A 87 11.91 -21.82 4.04
CA ARG A 87 11.51 -20.97 5.17
C ARG A 87 10.03 -21.12 5.49
N ASP A 88 9.66 -20.81 6.72
CA ASP A 88 8.24 -20.77 7.08
C ASP A 88 7.52 -19.67 6.29
N ARG A 89 6.31 -20.02 5.82
CA ARG A 89 5.47 -19.06 5.12
C ARG A 89 4.94 -18.03 6.12
N PRO A 90 5.03 -16.72 5.84
CA PRO A 90 4.46 -15.72 6.72
C PRO A 90 2.94 -15.86 6.81
N GLU A 91 2.40 -15.55 7.99
CA GLU A 91 0.95 -15.51 8.19
C GLU A 91 0.30 -14.42 7.35
N SER A 92 -0.91 -14.70 6.87
CA SER A 92 -1.67 -13.73 6.09
C SER A 92 -2.21 -12.60 6.98
N PRO A 93 -2.04 -11.32 6.61
CA PRO A 93 -2.57 -10.19 7.38
C PRO A 93 -4.09 -10.02 7.25
N ALA A 94 -4.80 -10.95 6.59
CA ALA A 94 -6.22 -10.83 6.28
C ALA A 94 -7.11 -10.62 7.53
N ASN A 95 -6.83 -11.31 8.63
CA ASN A 95 -7.59 -11.18 9.88
C ASN A 95 -7.36 -9.80 10.52
N GLN A 96 -6.11 -9.36 10.62
CA GLN A 96 -5.77 -8.02 11.13
C GLN A 96 -6.47 -6.92 10.31
N ILE A 97 -6.45 -7.03 8.98
CA ILE A 97 -7.14 -6.08 8.10
C ILE A 97 -8.65 -6.06 8.38
N ARG A 98 -9.26 -7.24 8.56
CA ARG A 98 -10.69 -7.37 8.86
C ARG A 98 -11.04 -6.71 10.21
N GLU A 99 -10.21 -6.92 11.23
CA GLU A 99 -10.40 -6.34 12.56
C GLU A 99 -10.29 -4.82 12.53
N ILE A 100 -9.24 -4.27 11.89
CA ILE A 100 -9.07 -2.82 11.73
C ILE A 100 -10.27 -2.21 11.02
N LYS A 101 -10.76 -2.85 9.96
CA LYS A 101 -11.95 -2.37 9.25
C LYS A 101 -13.20 -2.39 10.13
N SER A 102 -13.42 -3.47 10.88
CA SER A 102 -14.57 -3.58 11.78
C SER A 102 -14.53 -2.51 12.87
N ALA A 103 -13.36 -2.30 13.50
CA ALA A 103 -13.17 -1.26 14.50
C ALA A 103 -13.38 0.14 13.92
N TRP A 104 -12.83 0.41 12.73
CA TRP A 104 -13.04 1.67 12.01
C TRP A 104 -14.53 1.90 11.75
N SER A 105 -15.24 0.95 11.16
CA SER A 105 -16.68 1.08 10.88
C SER A 105 -17.51 1.34 12.14
N LYS A 106 -17.24 0.64 13.25
CA LYS A 106 -17.92 0.88 14.53
C LYS A 106 -17.72 2.30 15.04
N SER A 107 -16.53 2.88 14.85
CA SER A 107 -16.27 4.27 15.28
C SER A 107 -17.13 5.32 14.55
N TRP A 108 -17.61 5.00 13.34
CA TRP A 108 -18.45 5.89 12.54
C TRP A 108 -19.95 5.66 12.75
N GLU A 109 -20.34 4.57 13.42
CA GLU A 109 -21.74 4.14 13.53
C GLU A 109 -22.64 5.25 14.07
N LYS A 110 -22.22 5.94 15.15
CA LYS A 110 -22.97 7.07 15.72
C LYS A 110 -23.27 8.18 14.70
N LYS A 111 -22.33 8.48 13.80
CA LYS A 111 -22.52 9.49 12.75
C LYS A 111 -23.38 8.97 11.61
N LEU A 112 -23.19 7.70 11.24
CA LEU A 112 -23.90 7.06 10.13
C LEU A 112 -25.38 6.80 10.42
N THR A 113 -25.76 6.68 11.70
CA THR A 113 -27.15 6.48 12.13
C THR A 113 -27.79 7.72 12.73
N SER A 114 -27.12 8.88 12.68
CA SER A 114 -27.70 10.12 13.19
C SER A 114 -28.88 10.56 12.32
N LYS A 115 -29.95 11.05 12.96
CA LYS A 115 -31.11 11.68 12.31
C LYS A 115 -31.11 13.20 12.45
N GLU A 116 -30.02 13.77 12.97
CA GLU A 116 -29.87 15.23 13.08
C GLU A 116 -29.93 15.84 11.67
N SER A 117 -30.75 16.89 11.54
CA SER A 117 -30.79 17.72 10.33
C SER A 117 -29.92 18.97 10.58
N PRO A 118 -29.25 19.51 9.54
CA PRO A 118 -28.36 20.67 9.67
C PRO A 118 -29.02 21.89 10.33
#